data_AF-A0A1Z9MXL0-F1
#
_entry.id   AF-A0A1Z9MXL0-F1
#
_cell.length_a   1.000
_cell.length_b   1.000
_cell.length_c   1.000
_cell.angle_alpha   90.00
_cell.angle_beta   90.00
_cell.angle_gamma   90.00
#
_symmetry.space_group_name_H-M   'P 1'
#
loop_
_entity.id
_entity.type
_entity.pdbx_description
1 polymer ?
#
loop_
_entity_poly.entity_id
_entity_poly.type
_entity_poly.pdbx_seq_one_letter_code
_entity_poly.pdbx_strand_id
1 'polypeptide(L)'
;MSLDNFSSEIIGLTGTQTMIKDTLNKFRVYKKISSDNKESLDYLIDHTALFYILDKKDNYVTHLSSKNFEEEFNQFIKTKLY
;
A
#
# COMPACT_ATOMS: atom_id res chain seq x y z
N MET A 1 -10.01 9.17 7.31
CA MET A 1 -9.33 10.15 6.43
C MET A 1 -10.12 10.21 5.14
N SER A 2 -10.62 11.37 4.71
CA SER A 2 -11.35 11.47 3.43
C SER A 2 -10.37 11.52 2.26
N LEU A 3 -10.71 10.88 1.13
CA LEU A 3 -9.91 10.95 -0.11
C LEU A 3 -9.88 12.36 -0.70
N ASP A 4 -10.87 13.20 -0.37
CA ASP A 4 -11.02 14.57 -0.89
C ASP A 4 -9.83 15.49 -0.57
N ASN A 5 -9.01 15.10 0.42
CA ASN A 5 -7.81 15.84 0.81
C ASN A 5 -6.56 15.44 0.00
N PHE A 6 -6.68 14.53 -0.96
CA PHE A 6 -5.57 13.99 -1.76
C PHE A 6 -5.77 14.28 -3.25
N SER A 7 -4.74 13.98 -4.06
CA SER A 7 -4.84 14.11 -5.53
C SER A 7 -6.03 13.32 -6.07
N SER A 8 -6.75 13.91 -7.04
CA SER A 8 -7.87 13.25 -7.74
C SER A 8 -7.45 12.02 -8.53
N GLU A 9 -6.14 11.82 -8.77
CA GLU A 9 -5.61 10.63 -9.43
C GLU A 9 -5.51 9.42 -8.49
N ILE A 10 -5.66 9.60 -7.18
CA ILE A 10 -5.62 8.51 -6.20
C ILE A 10 -6.99 7.82 -6.15
N ILE A 11 -7.01 6.53 -6.48
CA ILE A 11 -8.20 5.69 -6.41
C ILE A 11 -8.14 4.82 -5.15
N GLY A 12 -9.11 5.01 -4.25
CA GLY A 12 -9.28 4.17 -3.06
C GLY A 12 -10.01 2.87 -3.40
N LEU A 13 -9.44 1.73 -3.02
CA LEU A 13 -10.04 0.41 -3.23
C LEU A 13 -10.42 -0.23 -1.88
N THR A 14 -11.58 -0.89 -1.86
CA THR A 14 -12.07 -1.66 -0.72
C THR A 14 -12.84 -2.88 -1.21
N GLY A 15 -13.25 -3.77 -0.30
CA GLY A 15 -14.01 -4.96 -0.65
C GLY A 15 -14.41 -5.78 0.57
N THR A 16 -14.90 -6.99 0.30
CA THR A 16 -15.21 -7.95 1.36
C THR A 16 -13.94 -8.43 2.06
N GLN A 17 -14.07 -8.95 3.29
CA GLN A 17 -12.91 -9.46 4.04
C GLN A 17 -12.13 -10.54 3.29
N THR A 18 -12.81 -11.38 2.51
CA THR A 18 -12.18 -12.40 1.66
C THR A 18 -11.36 -11.76 0.54
N MET A 19 -11.91 -10.75 -0.13
CA MET A 19 -11.18 -10.02 -1.18
C MET A 19 -9.94 -9.32 -0.60
N ILE A 20 -10.09 -8.64 0.53
CA ILE A 20 -8.97 -7.98 1.22
C ILE A 20 -7.90 -9.01 1.62
N LYS A 21 -8.28 -10.16 2.18
CA LYS A 21 -7.34 -11.22 2.56
C LYS A 21 -6.58 -11.77 1.34
N ASP A 22 -7.26 -11.98 0.23
CA ASP A 22 -6.66 -12.44 -1.02
C ASP A 22 -5.62 -11.42 -1.55
N THR A 23 -5.96 -10.13 -1.56
CA THR A 23 -5.04 -9.06 -1.93
C THR A 23 -3.81 -9.01 -1.02
N LEU A 24 -4.00 -9.08 0.30
CA LEU A 24 -2.88 -9.09 1.26
C LEU A 24 -1.92 -10.25 1.00
N ASN A 25 -2.44 -11.44 0.70
CA ASN A 25 -1.62 -12.61 0.37
C ASN A 25 -0.85 -12.42 -0.95
N LYS A 26 -1.52 -11.94 -2.01
CA LYS A 26 -0.90 -11.71 -3.33
C LYS A 26 0.27 -10.73 -3.26
N PHE A 27 0.12 -9.66 -2.49
CA PHE A 27 1.15 -8.64 -2.32
C PHE A 27 2.09 -8.88 -1.12
N ARG A 28 1.88 -9.98 -0.38
CA ARG A 28 2.63 -10.33 0.84
C ARG A 28 2.64 -9.21 1.89
N VAL A 29 1.53 -8.50 2.01
CA VAL A 29 1.36 -7.41 2.99
C VAL A 29 1.00 -8.01 4.34
N TYR A 30 1.80 -7.68 5.35
CA TYR A 30 1.51 -8.05 6.73
C TYR A 30 0.58 -7.03 7.37
N LYS A 31 -0.43 -7.52 8.09
CA LYS A 31 -1.26 -6.71 9.00
C LYS A 31 -1.42 -7.42 10.34
N LYS A 32 -1.34 -6.66 11.43
CA LYS A 32 -1.61 -7.13 12.78
C LYS A 32 -2.44 -6.08 13.51
N ILE A 33 -3.59 -6.51 14.04
CA ILE A 33 -4.39 -5.66 14.92
C ILE A 33 -3.62 -5.55 16.25
N SER A 34 -3.33 -4.33 16.69
CA SER A 34 -2.67 -4.12 17.97
C SER A 34 -3.58 -4.65 19.09
N SER A 35 -2.99 -5.39 20.02
CA SER A 35 -3.70 -6.12 21.08
C SER A 35 -4.26 -5.22 22.18
N ASP A 36 -4.03 -3.91 22.11
CA ASP A 36 -4.20 -3.03 23.27
C ASP A 36 -5.64 -2.68 23.61
N ASN A 37 -6.63 -2.94 22.74
CA ASN A 37 -8.05 -2.98 23.11
C ASN A 37 -8.89 -3.55 21.96
N LYS A 38 -9.36 -4.80 22.08
CA LYS A 38 -10.29 -5.40 21.09
C LYS A 38 -11.71 -4.82 21.14
N GLU A 39 -12.04 -4.07 22.20
CA GLU A 39 -13.37 -3.51 22.46
C GLU A 39 -13.46 -2.00 22.20
N SER A 40 -12.34 -1.32 21.92
CA SER A 40 -12.38 0.08 21.50
C SER A 40 -12.75 0.18 20.03
N LEU A 41 -13.68 1.07 19.71
CA LEU A 41 -14.05 1.41 18.32
C LEU A 41 -12.88 2.03 17.54
N ASP A 42 -11.86 2.51 18.26
CA ASP A 42 -10.63 3.04 17.70
C ASP A 42 -9.49 2.09 18.03
N TYR A 43 -8.93 1.43 17.02
CA TYR A 43 -7.84 0.47 17.17
C TYR A 43 -6.79 0.68 16.08
N LEU A 44 -5.53 0.50 16.47
CA LEU A 44 -4.40 0.60 15.57
C LEU A 44 -4.12 -0.74 14.88
N ILE A 45 -3.71 -0.67 13.63
CA ILE A 45 -3.24 -1.81 12.85
C ILE A 45 -1.79 -1.55 12.48
N ASP A 46 -0.90 -2.40 12.99
CA ASP A 46 0.45 -2.48 12.49
C ASP A 46 0.40 -3.06 11.08
N HIS A 47 0.88 -2.30 10.11
CA HIS A 47 0.89 -2.72 8.71
C HIS A 47 2.22 -2.35 8.05
N THR A 48 2.60 -3.16 7.06
CA THR A 48 3.71 -2.83 6.19
C THR A 48 3.31 -1.71 5.23
N ALA A 49 4.04 -0.60 5.25
CA ALA A 49 3.81 0.56 4.37
C ALA A 49 4.83 0.55 3.22
N LEU A 50 4.43 -0.03 2.08
CA LEU A 50 5.22 -0.07 0.85
C LEU A 50 4.39 0.45 -0.33
N PHE A 51 5.07 1.03 -1.31
CA PHE A 51 4.49 1.35 -2.60
C PHE A 51 4.88 0.28 -3.61
N TYR A 52 3.92 -0.37 -4.26
CA TYR A 52 4.17 -1.38 -5.29
C TYR A 52 4.06 -0.76 -6.67
N ILE A 53 5.04 -1.00 -7.52
CA ILE A 53 5.05 -0.55 -8.92
C ILE A 53 4.74 -1.75 -9.82
N LEU A 54 3.70 -1.61 -10.61
CA LEU A 54 3.28 -2.58 -11.62
C LEU A 54 3.46 -1.96 -13.02
N ASP A 55 3.69 -2.79 -14.03
CA ASP A 55 3.68 -2.36 -15.43
C ASP A 55 2.25 -2.30 -15.99
N LYS A 56 2.10 -1.87 -17.25
CA LYS A 56 0.80 -1.78 -17.94
C LYS A 56 0.14 -3.13 -18.22
N LYS A 57 0.82 -4.24 -17.93
CA LYS A 57 0.34 -5.62 -18.09
C LYS A 57 0.15 -6.29 -16.72
N ASP A 58 0.06 -5.50 -15.66
CA ASP A 58 -0.12 -5.92 -14.27
C ASP A 58 1.02 -6.80 -13.71
N ASN A 59 2.20 -6.78 -14.35
CA ASN A 59 3.36 -7.49 -13.82
C ASN A 59 4.02 -6.66 -12.72
N TYR A 60 4.42 -7.34 -11.64
CA TYR A 60 5.24 -6.75 -10.60
C TYR A 60 6.59 -6.28 -11.16
N VAL A 61 6.93 -5.01 -10.94
CA VAL A 61 8.22 -4.44 -11.33
C VAL A 61 9.13 -4.31 -10.12
N THR A 62 8.68 -3.58 -9.09
CA THR A 62 9.42 -3.35 -7.85
C THR A 62 8.49 -2.87 -6.73
N HIS A 63 9.03 -2.71 -5.53
CA HIS A 63 8.38 -1.96 -4.44
C HIS A 63 9.35 -0.93 -3.87
N LEU A 64 8.80 0.13 -3.29
CA LEU A 64 9.51 1.23 -2.66
C LEU A 64 9.11 1.38 -1.20
N SER A 65 10.06 1.75 -0.36
CA SER A 65 9.81 2.05 1.04
C SER A 65 9.09 3.38 1.20
N SER A 66 8.09 3.44 2.09
CA SER A 66 7.45 4.72 2.42
C SER A 66 8.40 5.72 3.10
N LYS A 67 9.48 5.24 3.74
CA LYS A 67 10.46 6.09 4.42
C LYS A 67 11.36 6.87 3.47
N ASN A 68 11.73 6.25 2.34
CA ASN A 68 12.72 6.78 1.40
C ASN A 68 12.12 6.93 -0.01
N PHE A 69 10.80 7.12 -0.08
CA PHE A 69 10.04 7.01 -1.34
C PHE A 69 10.58 7.94 -2.43
N GLU A 70 10.82 9.21 -2.11
CA GLU A 70 11.23 10.22 -3.11
C GLU A 70 12.56 9.86 -3.78
N GLU A 71 13.56 9.48 -2.98
CA GLU A 71 14.88 9.08 -3.48
C GLU A 71 14.80 7.81 -4.33
N GLU A 72 14.15 6.77 -3.81
CA GLU A 72 14.01 5.49 -4.50
C GLU A 72 13.19 5.62 -5.79
N PHE A 73 12.13 6.42 -5.78
CA PHE A 73 11.29 6.67 -6.95
C PHE A 73 12.04 7.45 -8.03
N ASN A 74 12.76 8.51 -7.67
CA ASN A 74 13.58 9.27 -8.60
C ASN A 74 14.66 8.38 -9.25
N GLN A 75 15.29 7.50 -8.48
CA GLN A 75 16.25 6.53 -9.00
C GLN A 75 15.60 5.51 -9.94
N PHE A 76 14.40 5.03 -9.60
CA PHE A 76 13.65 4.09 -10.42
C PHE A 76 13.28 4.68 -11.79
N ILE A 77 12.73 5.90 -11.81
CA ILE A 77 12.37 6.63 -13.05
C ILE A 77 13.60 6.83 -13.93
N LYS A 78 14.73 7.25 -13.36
CA LYS A 78 15.99 7.44 -14.10
C LYS A 78 16.49 6.16 -14.77
N THR A 79 16.29 5.00 -14.15
CA THR A 79 16.82 3.71 -14.64
C THR A 79 15.92 3.05 -15.68
N LYS A 80 14.63 3.40 -15.71
CA LYS A 80 13.61 2.71 -16.54
C LYS A 80 13.04 3.55 -17.68
N LEU A 81 13.17 4.87 -17.62
CA LEU A 81 12.63 5.78 -18.64
C LEU A 81 13.71 6.55 -19.42
N TYR A 82 14.96 6.47 -18.99
CA TYR A 82 16.15 7.00 -19.68
C TYR A 82 17.16 5.87 -19.86
#